data_AF-A0A7Y3X653-F1
#
_entry.id   AF-A0A7Y3X653-F1
#
_cell.length_a   1.000
_cell.length_b   1.000
_cell.length_c   1.000
_cell.angle_alpha   90.00
_cell.angle_beta   90.00
_cell.angle_gamma   90.00
#
_symmetry.space_group_name_H-M   'P 1'
#
loop_
_entity.id
_entity.type
_entity.pdbx_description
1 polymer ?
#
loop_
_entity_poly.entity_id
_entity_poly.type
_entity_poly.pdbx_seq_one_letter_code
_entity_poly.pdbx_strand_id
1 'polypeptide(L)' 'MAVFQAHQNSVWSLVQNPNHEVLLSGSQDETIQAWSLETGTHLKTLRCPRPYENMMITNATGLTEAQKVIPN' A
#
# COMPACT_ATOMS: atom_id res chain seq x y z
N MET A 1 -25.26 -6.38 -4.27
CA MET A 1 -23.96 -5.86 -4.73
C MET A 1 -23.28 -5.20 -3.54
N ALA A 2 -22.16 -5.77 -3.06
CA ALA A 2 -21.38 -5.19 -1.96
C ALA A 2 -20.25 -4.35 -2.55
N VAL A 3 -19.99 -3.17 -1.96
CA VAL A 3 -18.92 -2.25 -2.39
C VAL A 3 -17.98 -2.04 -1.21
N PHE A 4 -16.70 -2.35 -1.40
CA PHE A 4 -15.67 -2.13 -0.39
C PHE A 4 -14.88 -0.87 -0.69
N GLN A 5 -14.98 0.15 0.17
CA GLN A 5 -14.06 1.29 0.15
C GLN A 5 -12.75 0.89 0.81
N ALA A 6 -11.97 0.15 0.04
CA ALA A 6 -10.79 -0.55 0.50
C ALA A 6 -9.54 0.34 0.41
N HIS A 7 -9.32 0.98 -0.73
CA HIS A 7 -8.02 1.51 -1.12
C HIS A 7 -8.08 3.01 -1.37
N GLN A 8 -6.98 3.69 -1.01
CA GLN A 8 -6.84 5.14 -1.22
C GLN A 8 -6.35 5.48 -2.63
N ASN A 9 -5.96 4.45 -3.40
CA ASN A 9 -5.47 4.60 -4.76
C ASN A 9 -5.95 3.42 -5.63
N SER A 10 -5.54 3.41 -6.90
CA SER A 10 -5.95 2.44 -7.90
C SER A 10 -5.62 1.01 -7.50
N VAL A 11 -6.62 0.13 -7.57
CA VAL A 11 -6.44 -1.32 -7.40
C VAL A 11 -5.95 -1.91 -8.71
N TRP A 12 -4.85 -2.65 -8.67
CA TRP A 12 -4.24 -3.25 -9.86
C TRP A 12 -4.43 -4.75 -9.94
N SER A 13 -4.66 -5.42 -8.81
CA SER A 13 -4.74 -6.87 -8.74
C SER A 13 -5.80 -7.32 -7.75
N LEU A 14 -6.51 -8.37 -8.11
CA LEU A 14 -7.53 -9.00 -7.27
C LEU A 14 -7.40 -10.50 -7.44
N VAL A 15 -7.25 -11.23 -6.33
CA VAL A 15 -7.12 -12.70 -6.35
C VAL A 15 -7.96 -13.30 -5.23
N GLN A 16 -8.63 -14.40 -5.54
CA GLN A 16 -9.44 -15.15 -4.59
C GLN A 16 -8.77 -16.48 -4.28
N ASN A 17 -8.92 -16.99 -3.06
CA ASN A 17 -8.49 -18.35 -2.76
C ASN A 17 -9.42 -19.38 -3.44
N PRO A 18 -8.95 -20.60 -3.73
CA PRO A 18 -9.78 -21.63 -4.39
C PRO A 18 -11.04 -22.01 -3.62
N ASN A 19 -11.03 -21.84 -2.29
CA ASN A 19 -12.17 -22.14 -1.42
C ASN A 19 -13.22 -21.01 -1.39
N HIS A 20 -12.98 -19.89 -2.06
CA HIS A 20 -13.86 -18.73 -2.11
C HIS A 20 -14.15 -18.03 -0.77
N GLU A 21 -13.32 -18.26 0.24
CA GLU A 21 -13.46 -17.69 1.59
C GLU A 21 -12.80 -16.32 1.70
N VAL A 22 -11.67 -16.13 1.01
CA VAL A 22 -10.80 -14.95 1.14
C VAL A 22 -10.56 -14.30 -0.21
N LEU A 23 -10.71 -12.99 -0.23
CA LEU A 23 -10.32 -12.14 -1.34
C LEU A 23 -9.12 -11.27 -0.95
N LEU A 24 -8.12 -11.21 -1.81
CA LEU A 24 -6.98 -10.32 -1.70
C LEU A 24 -7.07 -9.23 -2.77
N SER A 25 -6.91 -7.98 -2.36
CA SER A 25 -6.85 -6.82 -3.25
C SER A 25 -5.52 -6.09 -3.06
N GLY A 26 -4.80 -5.84 -4.17
CA GLY A 26 -3.53 -5.13 -4.19
C GLY A 26 -3.65 -3.79 -4.91
N SER A 27 -3.09 -2.74 -4.31
CA SER A 27 -3.31 -1.35 -4.72
C SER A 27 -2.03 -0.54 -4.80
N GLN A 28 -2.09 0.53 -5.59
CA GLN A 28 -1.09 1.59 -5.66
C GLN A 28 -0.88 2.34 -4.34
N ASP A 29 -1.78 2.21 -3.37
CA ASP A 29 -1.56 2.71 -2.01
C ASP A 29 -0.51 1.92 -1.21
N GLU A 30 0.16 0.96 -1.87
CA GLU A 30 1.22 0.12 -1.35
C GLU A 30 0.76 -0.86 -0.27
N THR A 31 -0.55 -1.18 -0.28
CA THR A 31 -1.12 -2.19 0.60
C THR A 31 -1.74 -3.34 -0.19
N ILE A 32 -1.76 -4.50 0.46
CA ILE A 32 -2.56 -5.65 0.08
C ILE A 32 -3.58 -5.86 1.20
N GLN A 33 -4.86 -5.89 0.87
CA GLN A 33 -5.92 -6.10 1.86
C GLN A 33 -6.60 -7.45 1.66
N ALA A 34 -6.87 -8.13 2.75
CA ALA A 34 -7.56 -9.41 2.81
C ALA A 34 -8.98 -9.22 3.33
N TRP A 35 -9.94 -9.86 2.68
CA TRP A 35 -11.37 -9.74 2.95
C TRP A 35 -11.97 -11.12 3.10
N SER A 36 -12.86 -11.29 4.08
CA SER A 36 -13.73 -12.44 4.18
C SER A 36 -14.90 -12.25 3.23
N LEU A 37 -15.10 -13.19 2.31
CA LEU A 37 -16.22 -13.16 1.38
C LEU A 37 -17.53 -13.66 1.99
N GLU A 38 -17.45 -14.48 3.04
CA GLU A 38 -18.63 -14.97 3.76
C GLU A 38 -19.30 -13.85 4.57
N THR A 39 -18.50 -13.05 5.28
CA THR A 39 -18.99 -12.00 6.17
C THR A 39 -18.90 -10.60 5.55
N GLY A 40 -18.16 -10.44 4.45
CA GLY A 40 -17.87 -9.13 3.85
C GLY A 40 -16.97 -8.25 4.72
N THR A 41 -16.21 -8.82 5.67
CA THR A 41 -15.41 -8.04 6.61
C THR A 41 -13.94 -7.96 6.18
N HIS A 42 -13.32 -6.81 6.42
CA HIS A 42 -11.86 -6.66 6.31
C HIS A 42 -11.17 -7.53 7.36
N LEU A 43 -10.29 -8.41 6.91
CA LEU A 43 -9.53 -9.32 7.77
C LEU A 43 -8.19 -8.73 8.16
N LYS A 44 -7.44 -8.21 7.18
CA LYS A 44 -6.06 -7.78 7.40
C LYS A 44 -5.54 -6.89 6.29
N THR A 45 -4.74 -5.90 6.68
CA THR A 45 -3.90 -5.14 5.77
C THR A 45 -2.46 -5.63 5.89
N LEU A 46 -1.85 -5.95 4.75
CA LEU A 46 -0.45 -6.26 4.60
C LEU A 46 0.23 -5.09 3.91
N ARG A 47 1.34 -4.63 4.48
CA ARG A 47 2.17 -3.56 3.93
C ARG A 47 3.61 -4.00 4.01
N CYS A 48 4.35 -3.80 2.92
CA CYS A 48 5.78 -4.03 2.95
C CYS A 48 6.44 -3.00 3.89
N PRO A 49 7.50 -3.38 4.62
CA PRO A 49 8.31 -2.41 5.34
C PRO A 49 8.81 -1.35 4.34
N ARG A 50 8.69 -0.08 4.71
CA ARG A 50 9.24 1.03 3.93
C ARG A 50 10.54 1.48 4.59
N PRO A 51 11.69 0.80 4.35
CA PRO A 51 12.94 1.07 5.07
C PRO A 51 13.48 2.49 4.83
N TYR A 52 13.06 3.11 3.72
CA TYR A 52 13.44 4.47 3.35
C TYR A 52 12.38 5.52 3.69
N GLU A 53 11.22 5.12 4.22
CA GLU A 53 10.21 6.07 4.68
C GLU A 53 10.80 6.90 5.82
N ASN A 54 10.78 8.22 5.66
CA ASN A 54 11.41 9.18 6.56
C ASN A 54 12.94 9.04 6.70
N MET A 55 13.62 8.32 5.80
CA MET A 55 15.07 8.24 5.83
C MET A 55 15.70 9.57 5.43
N MET A 56 16.49 10.14 6.33
CA MET A 56 17.27 11.34 6.06
C MET A 56 18.58 10.96 5.38
N ILE A 57 18.71 11.27 4.08
CA ILE A 57 19.96 11.10 3.34
C ILE A 57 20.82 12.35 3.56
N THR A 58 21.94 12.19 4.29
CA THR A 58 22.90 13.26 4.57
C THR A 58 24.20 13.06 3.79
N ASN A 59 25.03 14.11 3.71
CA ASN A 59 26.35 14.07 3.06
C ASN A 59 26.34 13.68 1.56
N ALA A 60 25.21 13.86 0.87
CA ALA A 60 25.14 13.68 -0.58
C ALA A 60 26.03 14.71 -1.29
N THR A 61 26.98 14.23 -2.09
CA THR A 61 27.91 15.06 -2.89
C THR A 61 27.32 15.40 -4.25
N GLY A 62 27.73 16.53 -4.84
CA GLY A 62 27.31 16.92 -6.21
C GLY A 62 25.93 17.58 -6.32
N LEU A 63 25.27 17.87 -5.20
CA LEU A 63 24.01 18.64 -5.15
C LEU A 63 24.28 20.15 -5.16
N THR A 64 23.48 20.88 -5.94
CA THR A 64 23.43 22.35 -5.91
C THR A 64 22.66 22.85 -4.68
N GLU A 65 22.85 24.11 -4.30
CA GLU A 65 22.11 24.72 -3.17
C GLU A 65 20.59 24.70 -3.38
N ALA A 66 20.13 24.84 -4.62
CA ALA A 66 18.70 24.75 -4.95
C ALA A 66 18.12 23.33 -4.75
N GLN A 67 18.97 22.29 -4.80
CA GLN A 67 18.56 20.89 -4.64
C GLN A 67 18.67 20.40 -3.19
N LYS A 68 19.44 21.10 -2.34
CA LYS A 68 19.57 20.79 -0.91
C LYS A 68 18.38 21.26 -0.06
N VAL A 69 17.40 21.91 -0.68
CA VAL A 69 16.18 22.34 0.01
C VAL A 69 15.44 21.10 0.48
N ILE A 70 15.49 20.84 1.78
CA ILE A 70 14.59 19.89 2.44
C ILE A 70 13.22 20.59 2.50
N PRO A 71 12.17 20.06 1.84
CA PRO A 71 10.83 20.63 1.99
C PRO A 71 10.41 20.46 3.47
N ASN A 72 9.96 21.56 4.08
CA ASN A 72 9.29 21.57 5.38
C ASN A 72 7.96 20.81 5.32
#